data_AF-A0AB35XZS8-F1
#
_entry.id   AF-A0AB35XZS8-F1
#
_cell.length_a   1.000
_cell.length_b   1.000
_cell.length_c   1.000
_cell.angle_alpha   90.00
_cell.angle_beta   90.00
_cell.angle_gamma   90.00
#
_symmetry.space_group_name_H-M   'P 1'
#
loop_
_entity.id
_entity.type
_entity.pdbx_description
1 polymer ?
#
loop_
_entity_poly.entity_id
_entity_poly.type
_entity_poly.pdbx_seq_one_letter_code
_entity_poly.pdbx_strand_id
1 'polypeptide(L)' 'MEVHMEKDKKVTALYCRLSKDDGSNSESLSIRTQKSMLMEYATRNGFGNCQYYVDDGYSGTNSDRPAFQELLDDIREG' A
#
# COMPACT_ATOMS: atom_id res chain seq x y z
N MET A 1 -30.33 19.55 -12.17
CA MET A 1 -28.87 19.73 -12.36
C MET A 1 -28.23 18.55 -11.66
N GLU A 2 -27.95 17.48 -12.39
CA GLU A 2 -27.21 16.36 -11.85
C GLU A 2 -25.76 16.81 -11.68
N VAL A 3 -25.30 16.91 -10.44
CA VAL A 3 -23.89 17.15 -10.14
C VAL A 3 -23.14 15.88 -10.53
N HIS A 4 -22.47 15.92 -11.68
CA HIS A 4 -21.46 14.94 -12.05
C HIS A 4 -20.29 15.10 -11.05
N MET A 5 -20.30 14.29 -9.99
CA MET A 5 -19.11 14.06 -9.20
C MET A 5 -18.15 13.23 -10.04
N GLU A 6 -17.26 13.88 -10.79
CA GLU A 6 -15.97 13.26 -11.10
C GLU A 6 -15.23 13.11 -9.78
N LYS A 7 -15.45 11.97 -9.10
CA LYS A 7 -14.59 11.58 -7.99
C LYS A 7 -13.18 11.53 -8.56
N ASP A 8 -12.29 12.40 -8.06
CA ASP A 8 -10.84 12.25 -8.22
C ASP A 8 -10.50 10.76 -8.13
N LYS A 9 -10.14 10.14 -9.26
CA LYS A 9 -9.77 8.71 -9.35
C LYS A 9 -8.43 8.42 -8.65
N LYS A 10 -7.92 9.34 -7.86
CA LYS A 10 -6.62 9.23 -7.20
C LYS A 10 -6.69 8.15 -6.13
N VAL A 11 -5.72 7.25 -6.19
CA VAL A 11 -5.53 6.17 -5.22
C VAL A 11 -4.64 6.68 -4.09
N THR A 12 -4.96 6.32 -2.85
CA THR A 12 -4.04 6.48 -1.73
C THR A 12 -3.23 5.20 -1.60
N ALA A 13 -1.95 5.25 -1.97
CA ALA A 13 -1.07 4.09 -1.82
C ALA A 13 -0.61 3.91 -0.37
N LEU A 14 -0.79 2.70 0.17
CA LEU A 14 -0.35 2.28 1.48
C LEU A 14 0.72 1.19 1.31
N TYR A 15 1.98 1.57 1.47
CA TYR A 15 3.11 0.66 1.25
C TYR A 15 3.59 0.01 2.56
N CYS A 16 3.66 -1.32 2.59
CA CYS A 16 4.17 -2.12 3.70
C CYS A 16 5.38 -2.94 3.26
N ARG A 17 6.40 -3.07 4.12
CA ARG A 17 7.58 -3.88 3.82
C ARG A 17 8.14 -4.55 5.06
N LEU A 18 8.50 -5.82 4.95
CA LEU A 18 9.20 -6.57 5.99
C LEU A 18 10.42 -7.26 5.36
N SER A 19 11.60 -7.13 5.97
CA SER A 19 12.83 -7.74 5.44
C SER A 19 12.99 -9.21 5.79
N LYS A 20 12.25 -9.68 6.79
CA LYS A 20 12.34 -11.04 7.30
C LYS A 20 10.96 -11.65 7.20
N ASP A 21 10.81 -12.56 6.24
CA ASP A 21 9.65 -13.43 6.16
C ASP A 21 9.61 -14.29 7.44
N ASP A 22 8.49 -14.28 8.16
CA ASP A 22 8.35 -15.08 9.38
C ASP A 22 8.08 -16.57 9.09
N GLY A 23 8.06 -16.95 7.80
CA GLY A 23 7.95 -18.33 7.33
C GLY A 23 6.55 -18.92 7.53
N SER A 24 5.57 -18.11 7.93
CA SER A 24 4.19 -18.55 7.96
C SER A 24 3.66 -18.66 6.52
N ASN A 25 2.83 -19.66 6.23
CA ASN A 25 2.17 -19.84 4.92
C ASN A 25 1.16 -18.70 4.60
N SER A 26 1.20 -17.60 5.33
CA SER A 26 0.25 -16.49 5.32
C SER A 26 1.02 -15.18 5.53
N GLU A 27 0.37 -14.04 5.27
CA GLU A 27 0.97 -12.72 5.50
C GLU A 27 1.50 -12.58 6.94
N SER A 28 2.77 -12.16 7.08
CA SER A 28 3.45 -12.02 8.36
C SER A 28 2.69 -11.13 9.34
N LEU A 29 2.79 -11.41 10.64
CA LEU A 29 2.07 -10.62 11.68
C LEU A 29 2.43 -9.14 11.61
N SER A 30 3.72 -8.83 11.38
CA SER A 30 4.20 -7.45 11.26
C SER A 30 3.62 -6.71 10.06
N ILE A 31 3.33 -7.39 8.93
CA ILE A 31 2.66 -6.75 7.78
C ILE A 31 1.21 -6.43 8.14
N ARG A 32 0.48 -7.35 8.78
CA ARG A 32 -0.91 -7.11 9.22
C ARG A 32 -1.01 -5.90 10.14
N THR A 33 -0.08 -5.80 11.10
CA THR A 33 0.00 -4.63 12.00
C THR A 33 0.28 -3.35 11.22
N GLN A 34 1.22 -3.36 10.27
CA GLN A 34 1.50 -2.19 9.42
C GLN A 34 0.27 -1.75 8.62
N LYS A 35 -0.45 -2.70 7.99
CA LYS A 35 -1.68 -2.41 7.24
C LYS A 35 -2.72 -1.72 8.12
N SER A 36 -2.96 -2.27 9.31
CA SER A 36 -3.92 -1.69 10.26
C SER A 36 -3.55 -0.25 10.63
N MET A 37 -2.27 0.01 10.96
CA MET A 37 -1.79 1.34 11.32
C MET A 37 -1.93 2.34 10.16
N LEU A 38 -1.57 1.93 8.94
CA LEU A 38 -1.70 2.77 7.75
C LEU A 38 -3.16 3.06 7.42
N MET A 39 -4.05 2.06 7.54
CA MET A 39 -5.49 2.25 7.31
C MET A 39 -6.10 3.22 8.31
N GLU A 40 -5.76 3.06 9.59
CA GLU A 40 -6.25 3.93 10.66
C GLU A 40 -5.80 5.36 10.42
N TYR A 41 -4.52 5.55 10.08
CA TYR A 41 -3.99 6.85 9.72
C TYR A 41 -4.70 7.44 8.50
N ALA A 42 -4.87 6.65 7.43
CA ALA A 42 -5.53 7.08 6.21
C ALA A 42 -6.97 7.54 6.49
N THR A 43 -7.74 6.70 7.18
CA THR A 43 -9.13 6.97 7.58
C THR A 43 -9.24 8.22 8.43
N ARG A 44 -8.40 8.36 9.46
CA ARG A 44 -8.43 9.49 10.40
C ARG A 44 -8.14 10.83 9.71
N ASN A 45 -7.37 10.82 8.62
CA ASN A 45 -7.02 12.01 7.86
C ASN A 45 -7.88 12.20 6.59
N GLY A 46 -8.92 11.38 6.40
CA GLY A 46 -9.84 11.50 5.26
C GLY A 46 -9.26 11.03 3.92
N PHE A 47 -8.17 10.25 3.94
CA PHE A 47 -7.64 9.61 2.74
C PHE A 47 -8.53 8.42 2.35
N GLY A 48 -9.18 8.52 1.19
CA GLY A 48 -10.02 7.48 0.60
C GLY A 48 -9.31 6.68 -0.49
N ASN A 49 -10.00 5.70 -1.08
CA ASN A 49 -9.50 4.88 -2.19
C ASN A 49 -8.10 4.28 -1.90
N CYS A 50 -7.96 3.66 -0.74
CA CYS A 50 -6.68 3.11 -0.29
C CYS A 50 -6.37 1.78 -0.96
N GLN A 51 -5.14 1.61 -1.43
CA GLN A 51 -4.62 0.35 -1.98
C GLN A 51 -3.32 -0.02 -1.28
N TYR A 52 -3.11 -1.32 -1.07
CA TYR A 52 -1.92 -1.82 -0.39
C TYR A 52 -0.90 -2.36 -1.38
N TYR A 53 0.35 -1.96 -1.16
CA TYR A 53 1.52 -2.51 -1.85
C TYR A 53 2.40 -3.16 -0.78
N VAL A 54 2.66 -4.46 -0.91
CA VAL A 54 3.26 -5.27 0.16
C VAL A 54 4.47 -6.03 -0.34
N ASP A 55 5.62 -5.75 0.27
CA ASP A 55 6.85 -6.51 0.05
C ASP A 55 7.25 -7.24 1.35
N ASP A 56 6.75 -8.48 1.51
CA ASP A 56 7.09 -9.38 2.63
C ASP A 56 8.30 -10.26 2.27
N GLY A 57 9.34 -10.23 3.11
CA GLY A 57 10.62 -10.89 2.86
C GLY A 57 11.63 -10.10 2.01
N TYR A 58 11.41 -8.81 1.74
CA TYR A 58 12.28 -8.01 0.87
C TYR A 58 13.17 -7.01 1.60
N SER A 59 14.45 -6.96 1.18
CA SER A 59 15.42 -6.00 1.70
C SER A 59 15.04 -4.54 1.40
N GLY A 60 15.39 -3.65 2.33
CA GLY A 60 15.29 -2.20 2.13
C GLY A 60 16.47 -1.58 1.36
N THR A 61 17.50 -2.37 1.01
CA THR A 61 18.79 -1.87 0.51
C THR A 61 18.86 -1.64 -0.99
N ASN A 62 17.89 -2.14 -1.77
CA ASN A 62 17.79 -1.96 -3.21
C ASN A 62 16.35 -1.59 -3.60
N SER A 63 16.06 -1.45 -4.89
CA SER A 63 14.71 -1.18 -5.38
C SER A 63 14.04 -2.41 -5.99
N ASP A 64 14.68 -3.58 -5.92
CA ASP A 64 14.19 -4.85 -6.48
C ASP A 64 13.10 -5.45 -5.58
N ARG A 65 11.96 -4.78 -5.59
CA ARG A 65 10.82 -5.00 -4.69
C ARG A 65 9.55 -4.96 -5.51
N PRO A 66 8.89 -6.10 -5.76
CA PRO A 66 7.78 -6.19 -6.71
C PRO A 66 6.66 -5.20 -6.44
N ALA A 67 6.18 -5.10 -5.19
CA ALA A 67 5.08 -4.20 -4.89
C ALA A 67 5.50 -2.73 -4.94
N PHE A 68 6.77 -2.43 -4.63
CA PHE A 68 7.33 -1.10 -4.84
C PHE A 68 7.43 -0.74 -6.33
N GLN A 69 7.77 -1.68 -7.21
CA GLN A 69 7.79 -1.44 -8.65
C GLN A 69 6.38 -1.24 -9.20
N GLU A 70 5.41 -2.05 -8.78
CA GLU A 70 3.99 -1.89 -9.10
C GLU A 70 3.48 -0.51 -8.68
N LEU A 71 3.79 -0.08 -7.45
CA LEU A 71 3.49 1.28 -6.98
C LEU A 71 4.06 2.37 -7.90
N LEU A 72 5.31 2.22 -8.33
CA LEU A 72 5.95 3.19 -9.22
C LEU A 72 5.33 3.19 -10.62
N ASP A 73 4.89 2.04 -11.11
CA ASP A 73 4.17 1.92 -12.38
C ASP A 73 2.80 2.60 -12.30
N ASP A 74 2.02 2.34 -11.25
CA ASP A 74 0.73 3.01 -11.04
C ASP A 74 0.88 4.53 -10.92
N ILE A 75 1.94 5.01 -10.26
CA ILE A 75 2.26 6.45 -10.20
C ILE A 75 2.54 7.03 -11.60
N ARG A 76 3.14 6.24 -12.50
CA ARG A 76 3.44 6.68 -13.88
C ARG A 76 2.19 6.67 -14.77
N GLU A 77 1.25 5.76 -14.52
CA GLU A 77 0.01 5.62 -15.31
C GLU A 77 -1.07 6.64 -14.92
N GLY A 78 -1.07 7.11 -13.66
CA GLY A 78 -1.91 8.23 -13.18
C GLY A 78 -3.33 7.84 -12.77
#